data_AF-A0AA38HKI4-F1
#
_entry.id   AF-A0AA38HKI4-F1
#
_cell.length_a   1.000
_cell.length_b   1.000
_cell.length_c   1.000
_cell.angle_alpha   90.00
_cell.angle_beta   90.00
_cell.angle_gamma   90.00
#
_symmetry.space_group_name_H-M   'P 1'
#
loop_
_entity.id
_entity.type
_entity.pdbx_description
1 polymer ?
#
loop_
_entity_poly.entity_id
_entity_poly.type
_entity_poly.pdbx_seq_one_letter_code
_entity_poly.pdbx_strand_id
1 'polypeptide(L)'
;MLHLAGFKLTINDLKNFRQLNSLTPGHPEFGHTEGVDATTGPLGQGVAMAVGMALAETHLAAKFNTPEFNIVDHHTFVICGDGDLQEGVAQEAISFAGRYRLSKLILLHDSNDIQLDGPVRIAQAENMIKRFEAAN
;
A
#
# COMPACT_ATOMS: atom_id res chain seq x y z
N MET A 1 -9.46 -0.24 -11.84
CA MET A 1 -10.03 -1.19 -10.87
C MET A 1 -11.35 -0.68 -10.30
N LEU A 2 -11.37 0.48 -9.63
CA LEU A 2 -12.57 1.01 -8.94
C LEU A 2 -13.84 1.07 -9.80
N HIS A 3 -13.75 1.63 -11.03
CA HIS A 3 -14.88 1.65 -11.97
C HIS A 3 -15.49 0.26 -12.24
N LEU A 4 -14.63 -0.74 -12.46
CA LEU A 4 -15.06 -2.11 -12.75
C LEU A 4 -15.58 -2.84 -11.50
N ALA A 5 -15.12 -2.43 -10.31
CA ALA A 5 -15.57 -2.96 -9.03
C ALA A 5 -16.90 -2.34 -8.56
N GLY A 6 -17.48 -1.40 -9.31
CA GLY A 6 -18.80 -0.82 -9.02
C GLY A 6 -18.79 0.36 -8.06
N PHE A 7 -17.63 0.96 -7.77
CA PHE A 7 -17.56 2.25 -7.09
C PHE A 7 -18.19 3.35 -7.97
N LYS A 8 -18.55 4.49 -7.37
CA LYS A 8 -19.13 5.68 -8.04
C LYS A 8 -18.10 6.44 -8.87
N LEU A 9 -17.45 5.72 -9.76
CA LEU A 9 -16.60 6.22 -10.82
C LEU A 9 -17.17 5.72 -12.14
N THR A 10 -17.62 6.64 -12.98
CA THR A 10 -18.15 6.36 -14.30
C THR A 10 -17.03 6.28 -15.33
N ILE A 11 -17.35 5.78 -16.52
CA ILE A 11 -16.43 5.83 -17.67
C ILE A 11 -16.08 7.27 -18.06
N ASN A 12 -16.95 8.25 -17.79
CA ASN A 12 -16.67 9.66 -18.07
C ASN A 12 -15.66 10.24 -17.07
N ASP A 13 -15.70 9.82 -15.80
CA ASP A 13 -14.68 10.21 -14.81
C ASP A 13 -13.30 9.70 -15.23
N LEU A 14 -13.21 8.48 -15.76
CA LEU A 14 -11.95 7.93 -16.28
C LEU A 14 -11.41 8.74 -17.48
N LYS A 15 -12.29 9.19 -18.38
CA LYS A 15 -11.91 10.03 -19.52
C LYS A 15 -11.42 11.42 -19.11
N ASN A 16 -11.82 11.89 -17.93
CA ASN A 16 -11.43 13.17 -17.37
C ASN A 16 -10.18 13.09 -16.46
N PHE A 17 -9.37 12.05 -16.60
CA PHE A 17 -8.14 11.89 -15.82
C PHE A 17 -7.25 13.13 -15.87
N ARG A 18 -6.78 13.57 -14.70
CA ARG A 18 -5.92 14.77 -14.49
C ARG A 18 -6.53 16.09 -14.99
N GLN A 19 -7.84 16.14 -15.23
CA GLN A 19 -8.52 17.39 -15.54
C GLN A 19 -8.93 18.11 -14.25
N LEU A 20 -9.03 19.44 -14.32
CA LEU A 20 -9.47 20.27 -13.20
C LEU A 20 -10.84 19.79 -12.68
N ASN A 21 -10.95 19.65 -11.36
CA ASN A 21 -12.16 19.17 -10.66
C ASN A 21 -12.61 17.74 -11.00
N SER A 22 -11.80 16.95 -11.72
CA SER A 22 -12.10 15.54 -11.95
C SER A 22 -11.98 14.71 -10.67
N LEU A 23 -12.76 13.64 -10.56
CA LEU A 23 -12.64 12.62 -9.49
C LEU A 23 -11.48 11.64 -9.75
N THR A 24 -10.65 11.91 -10.76
CA THR A 24 -9.55 11.03 -11.20
C THR A 24 -8.25 11.86 -11.28
N PRO A 25 -7.73 12.34 -10.14
CA PRO A 25 -6.50 13.12 -10.08
C PRO A 25 -5.28 12.30 -10.51
N GLY A 26 -4.14 12.97 -10.65
CA GLY A 26 -2.93 12.33 -11.18
C GLY A 26 -2.31 11.26 -10.30
N HIS A 27 -2.53 11.35 -8.99
CA HIS A 27 -2.23 10.32 -7.99
C HIS A 27 -3.45 10.15 -7.09
N PRO A 28 -3.61 9.02 -6.38
CA PRO A 28 -4.77 8.78 -5.53
C PRO A 28 -4.89 9.83 -4.41
N GLU A 29 -6.10 10.34 -4.18
CA GLU A 29 -6.41 11.31 -3.12
C GLU A 29 -7.57 10.80 -2.25
N PHE A 30 -7.28 10.54 -0.96
CA PHE A 30 -8.25 10.08 0.03
C PHE A 30 -9.35 11.12 0.24
N GLY A 31 -10.60 10.65 0.31
CA GLY A 31 -11.79 11.50 0.47
C GLY A 31 -12.24 12.21 -0.81
N HIS A 32 -11.40 12.26 -1.85
CA HIS A 32 -11.75 12.83 -3.15
C HIS A 32 -12.30 11.77 -4.11
N THR A 33 -11.65 10.60 -4.17
CA THR A 33 -12.09 9.47 -5.02
C THR A 33 -12.69 8.36 -4.16
N GLU A 34 -13.90 7.91 -4.46
CA GLU A 34 -14.53 6.81 -3.72
C GLU A 34 -13.74 5.50 -3.89
N GLY A 35 -13.45 4.82 -2.77
CA GLY A 35 -12.66 3.59 -2.75
C GLY A 35 -11.14 3.78 -2.72
N VAL A 36 -10.65 5.03 -2.57
CA VAL A 36 -9.25 5.30 -2.27
C VAL A 36 -9.05 5.37 -0.76
N ASP A 37 -8.29 4.43 -0.21
CA ASP A 37 -8.05 4.33 1.25
C ASP A 37 -6.98 5.30 1.77
N ALA A 38 -6.08 5.78 0.91
CA ALA A 38 -5.00 6.69 1.29
C ALA A 38 -4.56 7.59 0.12
N THR A 39 -4.18 8.83 0.44
CA THR A 39 -3.50 9.71 -0.51
C THR A 39 -2.07 9.23 -0.69
N THR A 40 -1.71 8.86 -1.90
CA THR A 40 -0.37 8.36 -2.25
C THR A 40 0.18 9.14 -3.44
N GLY A 41 1.48 9.00 -3.72
CA GLY A 41 2.20 9.83 -4.68
C GLY A 41 3.64 10.05 -4.20
N PRO A 42 3.85 10.50 -2.95
CA PRO A 42 5.14 10.38 -2.29
C PRO A 42 5.46 8.90 -2.05
N LEU A 43 6.55 8.42 -2.66
CA LEU A 43 6.96 7.01 -2.59
C LEU A 43 7.23 6.58 -1.14
N GLY A 44 7.02 5.29 -0.87
CA GLY A 44 7.23 4.66 0.44
C GLY A 44 6.15 4.93 1.48
N GLN A 45 5.44 6.06 1.41
CA GLN A 45 4.39 6.41 2.37
C GLN A 45 3.19 5.45 2.32
N GLY A 46 2.86 4.92 1.14
CA GLY A 46 1.80 3.92 0.99
C GLY A 46 2.08 2.65 1.79
N VAL A 47 3.33 2.19 1.79
CA VAL A 47 3.78 1.03 2.59
C VAL A 47 3.68 1.35 4.08
N ALA A 48 4.17 2.51 4.52
CA ALA A 48 4.11 2.91 5.93
C ALA A 48 2.67 3.03 6.46
N MET A 49 1.77 3.61 5.68
CA MET A 49 0.35 3.69 6.05
C MET A 49 -0.31 2.31 6.09
N ALA A 50 0.00 1.42 5.15
CA ALA A 50 -0.51 0.05 5.15
C ALA A 50 -0.06 -0.73 6.40
N VAL A 51 1.18 -0.56 6.84
CA VAL A 51 1.66 -1.10 8.13
C VAL A 51 0.81 -0.58 9.29
N GLY A 52 0.51 0.71 9.31
CA GLY A 52 -0.40 1.31 10.31
C GLY A 52 -1.82 0.73 10.28
N MET A 53 -2.38 0.51 9.10
CA MET A 53 -3.70 -0.11 8.92
C MET A 53 -3.72 -1.57 9.43
N ALA A 54 -2.69 -2.35 9.12
CA ALA A 54 -2.57 -3.73 9.60
C ALA A 54 -2.39 -3.79 11.13
N LEU A 55 -1.61 -2.86 11.70
CA LEU A 55 -1.51 -2.71 13.16
C LEU A 55 -2.86 -2.38 13.80
N ALA A 56 -3.64 -1.49 13.19
CA ALA A 56 -4.97 -1.13 13.68
C ALA A 56 -5.93 -2.32 13.64
N GLU A 57 -5.94 -3.10 12.56
CA GLU A 57 -6.71 -4.35 12.46
C GLU A 57 -6.33 -5.31 13.59
N THR A 58 -5.03 -5.57 13.77
CA THR A 58 -4.52 -6.49 14.80
C THR A 58 -4.90 -6.02 16.21
N HIS A 59 -4.80 -4.72 16.47
CA HIS A 59 -5.17 -4.13 17.75
C HIS A 59 -6.67 -4.25 18.02
N LEU A 60 -7.52 -3.91 17.05
CA LEU A 60 -8.97 -3.94 17.19
C LEU A 60 -9.50 -5.38 17.29
N ALA A 61 -8.93 -6.31 16.52
CA ALA A 61 -9.21 -7.74 16.62
C ALA A 61 -8.93 -8.25 18.04
N ALA A 62 -7.74 -7.96 18.58
CA ALA A 62 -7.37 -8.37 19.94
C ALA A 62 -8.24 -7.73 21.03
N LYS A 63 -8.77 -6.53 20.78
CA LYS A 63 -9.59 -5.78 21.74
C LYS A 63 -11.05 -6.23 21.75
N PHE A 64 -11.61 -6.59 20.61
CA PHE A 64 -13.06 -6.74 20.44
C PHE A 64 -13.52 -8.13 20.01
N ASN A 65 -12.65 -8.97 19.44
CA ASN A 65 -13.04 -10.34 19.13
C ASN A 65 -13.16 -11.17 20.41
N THR A 66 -14.14 -12.06 20.44
CA THR A 66 -14.34 -13.05 21.51
C THR A 66 -14.29 -14.46 20.92
N PRO A 67 -14.25 -15.53 21.74
CA PRO A 67 -14.33 -16.90 21.24
C PRO A 67 -15.58 -17.18 20.38
N GLU A 68 -16.68 -16.45 20.62
CA GLU A 68 -17.95 -16.60 19.92
C GLU A 68 -18.09 -15.66 18.71
N PHE A 69 -17.40 -14.51 18.72
CA PHE A 69 -17.58 -13.47 17.71
C PHE A 69 -16.24 -12.92 17.19
N ASN A 70 -16.00 -13.11 15.90
CA ASN A 70 -14.86 -12.56 15.18
C ASN A 70 -15.33 -11.39 14.29
N ILE A 71 -15.36 -10.17 14.84
CA ILE A 71 -15.98 -9.00 14.22
C ILE A 71 -14.98 -8.09 13.49
N VAL A 72 -13.69 -8.18 13.84
CA VAL A 72 -12.60 -7.55 13.10
C VAL A 72 -11.71 -8.64 12.55
N ASP A 73 -11.82 -8.87 11.24
CA ASP A 73 -11.03 -9.87 10.53
C ASP A 73 -10.90 -9.50 9.06
N HIS A 74 -9.84 -8.77 8.71
CA HIS A 74 -9.57 -8.41 7.33
C HIS A 74 -8.07 -8.30 7.04
N HIS A 75 -7.72 -8.37 5.77
CA HIS A 75 -6.34 -8.17 5.34
C HIS A 75 -6.09 -6.72 4.97
N THR A 76 -4.81 -6.33 4.98
CA THR A 76 -4.32 -5.09 4.39
C THR A 76 -3.41 -5.45 3.23
N PHE A 77 -3.79 -5.01 2.02
CA PHE A 77 -2.98 -5.17 0.81
C PHE A 77 -2.36 -3.84 0.43
N VAL A 78 -1.11 -3.87 -0.01
CA VAL A 78 -0.44 -2.71 -0.61
C VAL A 78 0.34 -3.16 -1.83
N ILE A 79 0.20 -2.42 -2.93
CA ILE A 79 1.01 -2.60 -4.14
C ILE A 79 2.14 -1.58 -4.08
N CYS A 80 3.37 -2.01 -4.30
CA CYS A 80 4.56 -1.16 -4.25
C CYS A 80 5.53 -1.52 -5.37
N GLY A 81 6.33 -0.55 -5.80
CA GLY A 81 7.40 -0.75 -6.77
C GLY A 81 8.78 -0.63 -6.13
N ASP A 82 9.83 -0.72 -6.96
CA ASP A 82 11.21 -0.56 -6.50
C ASP A 82 11.47 0.80 -5.84
N GLY A 83 10.85 1.87 -6.36
CA GLY A 83 10.95 3.21 -5.78
C GLY A 83 10.43 3.29 -4.34
N ASP A 84 9.33 2.62 -4.02
CA ASP A 84 8.83 2.56 -2.64
C ASP A 84 9.81 1.84 -1.72
N LEU A 85 10.43 0.77 -2.22
CA LEU A 85 11.34 -0.08 -1.44
C LEU A 85 12.75 0.50 -1.29
N GLN A 86 13.06 1.59 -2.00
CA GLN A 86 14.27 2.39 -1.80
C GLN A 86 14.09 3.47 -0.73
N GLU A 87 12.85 3.91 -0.49
CA GLU A 87 12.57 4.96 0.49
C GLU A 87 12.78 4.44 1.92
N GLY A 88 13.52 5.21 2.72
CA GLY A 88 13.85 4.84 4.10
C GLY A 88 12.61 4.64 4.97
N VAL A 89 11.55 5.43 4.75
CA VAL A 89 10.28 5.31 5.49
C VAL A 89 9.61 3.94 5.27
N ALA A 90 9.74 3.34 4.09
CA ALA A 90 9.24 2.01 3.85
C ALA A 90 10.06 0.96 4.61
N GLN A 91 11.38 1.16 4.71
CA GLN A 91 12.26 0.24 5.45
C GLN A 91 11.98 0.26 6.96
N GLU A 92 11.79 1.45 7.53
CA GLU A 92 11.39 1.60 8.92
C GLU A 92 10.06 0.87 9.19
N ALA A 93 9.09 1.05 8.30
CA ALA A 93 7.78 0.42 8.44
C ALA A 93 7.84 -1.11 8.27
N ILE A 94 8.61 -1.63 7.31
CA ILE A 94 8.79 -3.09 7.11
C ILE A 94 9.47 -3.73 8.31
N SER A 95 10.52 -3.10 8.84
CA SER A 95 11.20 -3.57 10.05
C SER A 95 10.26 -3.61 11.26
N PHE A 96 9.42 -2.58 11.42
CA PHE A 96 8.37 -2.57 12.44
C PHE A 96 7.36 -3.72 12.22
N ALA A 97 6.85 -3.88 11.00
CA ALA A 97 5.84 -4.88 10.69
C ALA A 97 6.29 -6.31 11.01
N GLY A 98 7.54 -6.65 10.68
CA GLY A 98 8.11 -7.95 11.02
C GLY A 98 8.36 -8.13 12.53
N ARG A 99 8.89 -7.10 13.21
CA ARG A 99 9.05 -7.11 14.68
C ARG A 99 7.74 -7.39 15.44
N TYR A 100 6.62 -6.90 14.93
CA TYR A 100 5.29 -7.09 15.52
C TYR A 100 4.47 -8.22 14.86
N ARG A 101 5.05 -8.93 13.89
CA ARG A 101 4.42 -10.08 13.19
C ARG A 101 3.03 -9.78 12.67
N LEU A 102 2.89 -8.69 11.92
CA LEU A 102 1.61 -8.27 11.32
C LEU A 102 1.17 -9.24 10.20
N SER A 103 0.66 -10.41 10.58
CA SER A 103 0.39 -11.54 9.68
C SER A 103 -0.69 -11.31 8.62
N LYS A 104 -1.52 -10.27 8.77
CA LYS A 104 -2.57 -9.89 7.82
C LYS A 104 -2.16 -8.75 6.88
N LEU A 105 -0.91 -8.30 6.95
CA LEU A 105 -0.31 -7.38 5.99
C LEU A 105 0.28 -8.17 4.81
N ILE A 106 -0.11 -7.81 3.59
CA ILE A 106 0.39 -8.42 2.36
C ILE A 106 0.92 -7.32 1.43
N LEU A 107 2.23 -7.32 1.21
CA LEU A 107 2.89 -6.46 0.24
C LEU A 107 2.98 -7.20 -1.11
N LEU A 108 2.49 -6.56 -2.17
CA LEU A 108 2.64 -7.00 -3.55
C LEU A 108 3.68 -6.10 -4.22
N HIS A 109 4.91 -6.62 -4.38
CA HIS A 109 6.00 -5.92 -5.05
C HIS A 109 5.94 -6.16 -6.56
N ASP A 110 5.67 -5.10 -7.33
CA ASP A 110 5.85 -5.10 -8.77
C ASP A 110 7.34 -4.94 -9.11
N SER A 111 8.05 -6.07 -9.14
CA SER A 111 9.47 -6.13 -9.49
C SER A 111 9.61 -6.30 -11.00
N ASN A 112 9.89 -5.19 -11.69
CA ASN A 112 9.97 -5.14 -13.15
C ASN A 112 11.33 -4.64 -13.69
N ASP A 113 12.32 -4.49 -12.81
CA ASP A 113 13.71 -4.10 -13.09
C ASP A 113 13.89 -2.67 -13.69
N ILE A 114 12.86 -1.82 -13.66
CA ILE A 114 12.88 -0.45 -14.24
C ILE A 114 12.44 0.61 -13.22
N GLN A 115 13.12 1.76 -13.25
CA GLN A 115 12.73 3.01 -12.59
C GLN A 115 12.70 4.17 -13.59
N LEU A 116 12.37 5.38 -13.12
CA LEU A 116 12.26 6.57 -13.97
C LEU A 116 13.55 6.85 -14.76
N ASP A 117 14.71 6.79 -14.10
CA ASP A 117 16.02 7.08 -14.72
C ASP A 117 16.63 5.87 -15.47
N GLY A 118 15.97 4.71 -15.44
CA GLY A 118 16.42 3.51 -16.16
C GLY A 118 16.43 2.25 -15.29
N PRO A 119 17.27 1.25 -15.64
CA PRO A 119 17.29 -0.02 -14.93
C PRO A 119 17.61 0.10 -13.44
N VAL A 120 16.88 -0.62 -12.59
CA VAL A 120 17.02 -0.62 -11.12
C VAL A 120 18.47 -0.85 -10.69
N ARG A 121 19.19 -1.74 -11.39
CA ARG A 121 20.60 -2.10 -11.09
C ARG A 121 21.58 -0.92 -11.08
N ILE A 122 21.21 0.23 -11.66
CA ILE A 122 22.03 1.45 -11.65
C ILE A 122 21.96 2.14 -10.28
N ALA A 123 20.82 2.07 -9.61
CA ALA A 123 20.57 2.74 -8.33
C ALA A 123 20.62 1.78 -7.13
N GLN A 124 20.33 0.48 -7.33
CA GLN A 124 20.19 -0.49 -6.25
C GLN A 124 20.88 -1.82 -6.59
N ALA A 125 21.63 -2.37 -5.63
CA ALA A 125 22.31 -3.66 -5.74
C ALA A 125 21.85 -4.67 -4.67
N GLU A 126 20.77 -4.36 -3.93
CA GLU A 126 20.30 -5.14 -2.79
C GLU A 126 19.61 -6.44 -3.20
N ASN A 127 19.71 -7.47 -2.35
CA ASN A 127 18.88 -8.67 -2.46
C ASN A 127 17.58 -8.46 -1.66
N MET A 128 16.50 -8.14 -2.37
CA MET A 128 15.22 -7.79 -1.76
C MET A 128 14.65 -8.92 -0.90
N ILE A 129 14.71 -10.16 -1.38
CA ILE A 129 14.20 -11.34 -0.65
C ILE A 129 14.90 -11.47 0.70
N LYS A 130 16.24 -11.45 0.71
CA LYS A 130 17.02 -11.55 1.95
C LYS A 130 16.77 -10.41 2.92
N ARG A 131 16.54 -9.20 2.40
CA ARG A 131 16.23 -8.03 3.24
C ARG A 131 14.89 -8.19 3.95
N PHE A 132 13.87 -8.68 3.25
CA PHE A 132 12.56 -8.97 3.84
C PHE A 132 12.61 -10.16 4.81
N GLU A 133 13.35 -11.22 4.48
CA GLU A 133 13.57 -12.35 5.39
C GLU A 133 14.25 -11.93 6.69
N ALA A 134 15.22 -11.01 6.62
CA ALA A 134 15.91 -10.48 7.79
C ALA A 134 15.03 -9.58 8.67
N ALA A 135 13.92 -9.06 8.13
CA ALA A 135 12.98 -8.24 8.88
C ALA A 135 11.91 -9.06 9.63
N ASN A 136 11.78 -10.36 9.35
CA ASN A 136 10.76 -11.27 9.93
C ASN A 136 11.12 -11.86 11.30
#